data_AF-A0A1E9A1F3-F1
#
_entry.id   AF-A0A1E9A1F3-F1
#
_cell.length_a   1.000
_cell.length_b   1.000
_cell.length_c   1.000
_cell.angle_alpha   90.00
_cell.angle_beta   90.00
_cell.angle_gamma   90.00
#
_symmetry.space_group_name_H-M   'P 1'
#
loop_
_entity.id
_entity.type
_entity.pdbx_description
1 polymer ?
#
loop_
_entity_poly.entity_id
_entity_poly.type
_entity_poly.pdbx_seq_one_letter_code
_entity_poly.pdbx_strand_id
1 'polypeptide(L)'
;MNDDETVRRFQGLQTRYPERTLYPFARRDDNDDIACFEDVDNSLVHIIHDFADSGWEQKEVLPTFDAWLEYIEECNLQDGR
;
A
#
# COMPACT_ATOMS: atom_id res chain seq x y z
N MET A 1 -3.42 1.76 -13.34
CA MET A 1 -1.97 1.99 -13.53
C MET A 1 -1.57 1.47 -14.90
N ASN A 2 -0.77 2.25 -15.64
CA ASN A 2 0.00 1.72 -16.77
C ASN A 2 1.42 1.38 -16.29
N ASP A 3 2.20 0.68 -17.12
CA ASP A 3 3.53 0.16 -16.73
C ASP A 3 4.49 1.26 -16.27
N ASP A 4 4.48 2.42 -16.94
CA ASP A 4 5.33 3.57 -16.58
C ASP A 4 5.00 4.11 -15.18
N GLU A 5 3.71 4.19 -14.85
CA GLU A 5 3.25 4.67 -13.55
C GLU A 5 3.64 3.69 -12.44
N THR A 6 3.51 2.38 -12.71
CA THR A 6 3.91 1.32 -11.79
C THR A 6 5.41 1.40 -11.47
N VAL A 7 6.26 1.53 -12.50
CA VAL A 7 7.71 1.63 -12.33
C VAL A 7 8.09 2.88 -11.53
N ARG A 8 7.52 4.04 -11.88
CA ARG A 8 7.79 5.29 -11.16
C ARG A 8 7.41 5.21 -9.68
N ARG A 9 6.27 4.58 -9.38
CA ARG A 9 5.80 4.46 -8.00
C ARG A 9 6.68 3.51 -7.20
N PHE A 10 7.05 2.36 -7.77
CA PHE A 10 7.99 1.45 -7.14
C PHE A 10 9.33 2.14 -6.82
N GLN A 11 9.93 2.85 -7.77
CA GLN A 11 11.18 3.60 -7.56
C GLN A 11 11.02 4.71 -6.51
N GLY A 12 9.86 5.38 -6.49
CA GLY A 12 9.53 6.40 -5.50
C GLY A 12 9.48 5.82 -4.09
N LEU A 13 8.83 4.67 -3.90
CA LEU A 13 8.77 3.98 -2.61
C LEU A 13 10.15 3.54 -2.14
N GLN A 14 10.99 2.98 -3.01
CA GLN A 14 12.37 2.62 -2.65
C GLN A 14 13.21 3.83 -2.23
N THR A 15 12.93 5.01 -2.79
CA THR A 15 13.64 6.25 -2.42
C THR A 15 13.18 6.77 -1.06
N ARG A 16 11.88 6.70 -0.77
CA ARG A 16 11.30 7.21 0.49
C ARG A 16 11.50 6.27 1.68
N TYR A 17 11.43 4.97 1.43
CA TYR A 17 11.51 3.91 2.44
C TYR A 17 12.66 2.94 2.10
N PRO A 18 13.93 3.40 2.15
CA PRO A 18 15.08 2.61 1.68
C PRO A 18 15.33 1.34 2.51
N GLU A 19 14.84 1.30 3.75
CA GLU A 19 14.96 0.13 4.64
C GLU A 19 13.88 -0.93 4.38
N ARG A 20 12.96 -0.67 3.44
CA ARG A 20 11.84 -1.55 3.08
C ARG A 20 11.85 -1.83 1.59
N THR A 21 11.45 -3.04 1.22
CA THR A 21 11.25 -3.40 -0.19
C THR A 21 9.76 -3.67 -0.40
N LEU A 22 9.05 -2.61 -0.81
CA LEU A 22 7.60 -2.62 -1.00
C LEU A 22 7.24 -2.75 -2.47
N TYR A 23 6.39 -3.73 -2.78
CA TYR A 23 5.85 -4.00 -4.11
C TYR A 23 4.40 -3.54 -4.18
N PRO A 24 4.12 -2.32 -4.66
CA PRO A 24 2.76 -1.79 -4.70
C PRO A 24 1.91 -2.53 -5.73
N PHE A 25 0.69 -2.92 -5.36
CA PHE A 25 -0.26 -3.57 -6.27
C PHE A 25 -1.61 -2.85 -6.37
N ALA A 26 -1.96 -2.02 -5.39
CA ALA A 26 -3.15 -1.17 -5.45
C ALA A 26 -2.90 0.19 -4.77
N ARG A 27 -3.67 1.19 -5.18
CA ARG A 27 -3.61 2.55 -4.64
C ARG A 27 -5.03 3.08 -4.48
N ARG A 28 -5.29 3.82 -3.41
CA ARG A 28 -6.50 4.64 -3.27
C ARG A 28 -6.35 5.96 -4.02
N ASP A 29 -7.38 6.39 -4.75
CA ASP A 29 -7.29 7.60 -5.57
C ASP A 29 -7.65 8.89 -4.80
N ASP A 30 -8.27 8.75 -3.63
CA ASP A 30 -8.70 9.86 -2.77
C ASP A 30 -7.66 10.29 -1.73
N ASN A 31 -6.64 9.46 -1.48
CA ASN A 31 -5.53 9.74 -0.59
C ASN A 31 -4.23 9.06 -1.07
N ASP A 32 -3.16 9.19 -0.29
CA ASP A 32 -1.86 8.60 -0.61
C ASP A 32 -1.70 7.15 -0.10
N ASP A 33 -2.79 6.45 0.25
CA ASP A 33 -2.70 5.07 0.72
C ASP A 33 -2.39 4.10 -0.43
N ILE A 34 -1.46 3.18 -0.16
CA ILE A 34 -1.01 2.15 -1.09
C ILE A 34 -1.06 0.79 -0.40
N ALA A 35 -1.57 -0.21 -1.10
CA ALA A 35 -1.45 -1.61 -0.71
C ALA A 35 -0.21 -2.24 -1.39
N CYS A 36 0.64 -2.86 -0.58
CA CYS A 36 1.92 -3.42 -0.96
C CYS A 36 2.10 -4.85 -0.43
N PHE A 37 2.86 -5.66 -1.16
CA PHE A 37 3.59 -6.79 -0.57
C PHE A 37 4.97 -6.33 -0.11
N GLU A 38 5.57 -7.04 0.83
CA GLU A 38 6.94 -6.80 1.29
C GLU A 38 7.81 -8.05 1.07
N ASP A 39 9.11 -7.84 0.82
CA ASP A 39 10.05 -8.93 0.50
C ASP A 39 10.22 -9.94 1.66
N VAL A 40 10.10 -9.47 2.90
CA VAL A 40 10.29 -10.27 4.12
C VAL A 40 9.17 -11.30 4.30
N ASP A 41 7.93 -10.92 4.00
CA ASP A 41 6.76 -11.79 4.04
C ASP A 41 5.73 -11.34 3.01
N ASN A 42 5.66 -12.06 1.90
CA ASN A 42 4.75 -11.77 0.80
C ASN A 42 3.34 -12.37 1.00
N SER A 43 3.09 -13.04 2.13
CA SER A 43 1.74 -13.52 2.48
C SER A 43 0.86 -12.41 3.08
N LEU A 44 1.49 -11.37 3.62
CA LEU A 44 0.82 -10.23 4.23
C LEU A 44 0.59 -9.10 3.22
N VAL A 45 -0.52 -8.40 3.38
CA VAL A 45 -0.81 -7.16 2.67
C VAL A 45 -0.56 -5.99 3.61
N HIS A 46 0.35 -5.10 3.21
CA HIS A 46 0.67 -3.89 3.95
C HIS A 46 -0.09 -2.71 3.34
N ILE A 47 -0.88 -2.02 4.16
CA ILE A 47 -1.41 -0.70 3.81
C ILE A 47 -0.49 0.35 4.39
N ILE A 48 0.09 1.17 3.51
CA ILE A 48 0.94 2.29 3.91
C ILE A 48 0.33 3.61 3.45
N HIS A 49 0.61 4.69 4.16
CA HIS A 49 0.36 6.04 3.69
C HIS A 49 1.63 6.58 3.03
N ASP A 50 1.63 6.63 1.69
CA ASP A 50 2.77 7.15 0.93
C ASP A 50 3.05 8.61 1.30
N PHE A 51 4.32 9.02 1.23
CA PHE A 51 4.83 10.32 1.68
C PHE A 51 4.81 10.61 3.18
N ALA A 52 4.35 9.69 4.04
CA ALA A 52 4.64 9.76 5.47
C ALA A 52 6.16 9.61 5.73
N ASP A 53 6.63 10.13 6.87
CA ASP A 53 8.02 9.94 7.32
C ASP A 53 8.32 8.44 7.49
N SER A 54 9.55 8.04 7.14
CA SER A 54 9.99 6.65 7.29
C SER A 54 9.84 6.17 8.75
N GLY A 55 9.18 5.02 8.93
CA GLY A 55 8.80 4.44 10.22
C GLY A 55 7.38 4.79 10.66
N TRP A 56 6.69 5.71 9.98
CA TRP A 56 5.32 6.11 10.27
C TRP A 56 4.34 5.80 9.12
N GLU A 57 4.84 5.30 8.00
CA GLU A 57 4.03 5.01 6.83
C GLU A 57 3.11 3.80 7.02
N GLN A 58 3.45 2.85 7.91
CA GLN A 58 2.65 1.65 8.12
C GLN A 58 1.33 1.98 8.81
N LYS A 59 0.22 1.74 8.11
CA LYS A 59 -1.14 1.99 8.61
C LYS A 59 -1.83 0.72 9.09
N GLU A 60 -1.77 -0.34 8.28
CA GLU A 60 -2.43 -1.62 8.60
C GLU A 60 -1.68 -2.81 7.98
N VAL A 61 -1.75 -3.99 8.61
CA VAL A 61 -1.20 -5.24 8.07
C VAL A 61 -2.29 -6.31 8.08
N LEU A 62 -2.60 -6.83 6.90
CA LEU A 62 -3.69 -7.79 6.71
C LEU A 62 -3.11 -9.16 6.39
N PRO A 63 -3.68 -10.24 6.98
CA PRO A 63 -3.09 -11.57 6.93
C PRO A 63 -3.25 -12.28 5.58
N THR A 64 -4.17 -11.81 4.73
CA THR A 64 -4.44 -12.40 3.42
C THR A 64 -4.94 -11.33 2.44
N PHE A 65 -4.89 -11.67 1.16
CA PHE A 65 -5.51 -10.85 0.12
C PHE A 65 -7.03 -10.76 0.27
N ASP A 66 -7.70 -11.82 0.75
CA ASP A 66 -9.15 -11.78 1.02
C ASP A 66 -9.49 -10.81 2.15
N ALA A 67 -8.69 -10.79 3.23
CA ALA A 67 -8.84 -9.80 4.30
C ALA A 67 -8.64 -8.36 3.80
N TRP A 68 -7.78 -8.18 2.79
CA TRP A 68 -7.64 -6.89 2.10
C TRP A 68 -8.87 -6.51 1.28
N LEU A 69 -9.49 -7.46 0.57
CA LEU A 69 -10.74 -7.21 -0.15
C LEU A 69 -11.87 -6.79 0.81
N GLU A 70 -12.02 -7.47 1.94
CA GLU A 70 -12.99 -7.10 2.98
C GLU A 70 -12.69 -5.70 3.55
N TYR A 71 -11.43 -5.40 3.86
CA TYR A 71 -11.01 -4.10 4.37
C TYR A 71 -11.35 -2.94 3.42
N ILE A 72 -11.11 -3.09 2.11
CA ILE A 72 -11.42 -2.02 1.15
C ILE A 72 -12.92 -1.84 0.96
N GLU A 73 -13.72 -2.91 1.04
CA GLU A 73 -15.18 -2.80 1.01
C GLU A 73 -15.69 -2.00 2.20
N GLU A 74 -15.22 -2.31 3.41
CA GLU A 74 -15.56 -1.57 4.63
C GLU A 74 -15.12 -0.10 4.56
N CYS A 75 -13.90 0.18 4.10
CA CYS A 75 -13.42 1.56 3.93
C CYS A 75 -14.29 2.34 2.95
N ASN A 76 -14.59 1.76 1.79
CA ASN A 76 -15.41 2.41 0.76
C ASN A 76 -16.84 2.69 1.28
N LEU A 77 -17.39 1.82 2.12
CA LEU A 77 -18.70 2.04 2.75
C LEU A 77 -18.69 3.19 3.77
N GLN A 78 -17.56 3.45 4.41
CA GLN A 78 -17.40 4.56 5.36
C GLN A 78 -17.23 5.91 4.64
N ASP A 79 -16.54 5.93 3.49
CA ASP A 79 -16.28 7.15 2.72
C ASP A 79 -17.49 7.62 1.89
N GLY A 80 -18.45 6.73 1.61
CA GLY A 80 -19.68 7.03 0.87
C GLY A 80 -20.84 7.60 1.70
N ARG A 81 -20.60 8.03 2.94
CA ARG A 81 -21.61 8.45 3.92
C ARG A 81 -21.48 9.92 4.29
#